data_AF-A0A962U5G8-F1
#
_entry.id   AF-A0A962U5G8-F1
#
_cell.length_a   1.000
_cell.length_b   1.000
_cell.length_c   1.000
_cell.angle_alpha   90.00
_cell.angle_beta   90.00
_cell.angle_gamma   90.00
#
_symmetry.space_group_name_H-M   'P 1'
#
loop_
_entity.id
_entity.type
_entity.pdbx_description
1 polymer ?
#
loop_
_entity_poly.entity_id
_entity_poly.type
_entity_poly.pdbx_seq_one_letter_code
_entity_poly.pdbx_strand_id
1 'polypeptide(L)'
;MTRVKVVMKTSGEPVKRIAVGIQQGNAERILQGQTDRDGVAEFGALRGSGRVFVDGRPQYQGPLDKEILIELWNLTSGAGEGGDGAPSGIGGGSIAYPSMQTRGLMVNGREVLTDSEGYIVHPAEWSDDFVRALAEQDGLVLTDEHWEVIHHLRDFYTRKHVQCTVRDMLKHFRQAWGKEKGSNKYLHQLFPRGGPQKQGNRLAGLLRTKGEH
;
A
#
# COMPACT_ATOMS: atom_id res chain seq x y z
N MET A 1 15.26 -21.85 23.48
CA MET A 1 15.79 -20.50 23.18
C MET A 1 14.94 -19.96 22.05
N THR A 2 14.35 -18.78 22.21
CA THR A 2 13.53 -18.17 21.16
C THR A 2 14.42 -17.26 20.33
N ARG A 3 14.44 -17.43 19.01
CA ARG A 3 15.25 -16.58 18.11
C ARG A 3 14.36 -15.93 17.08
N VAL A 4 14.60 -14.66 16.81
CA VAL A 4 13.93 -13.91 15.75
C VAL A 4 14.96 -13.56 14.71
N LYS A 5 14.86 -14.16 13.53
CA LYS A 5 15.74 -13.86 12.39
C LYS A 5 15.03 -12.89 11.47
N VAL A 6 15.61 -11.71 11.26
CA VAL A 6 15.06 -10.67 10.40
C VAL A 6 15.93 -10.56 9.16
N VAL A 7 15.32 -10.79 7.99
CA VAL A 7 15.98 -10.70 6.69
C VAL A 7 15.19 -9.80 5.76
N MET A 8 15.88 -9.17 4.82
CA MET A 8 15.24 -8.53 3.69
C MET A 8 14.65 -9.61 2.78
N LYS A 9 13.35 -9.59 2.56
CA LYS A 9 12.67 -10.57 1.71
C LYS A 9 13.21 -10.60 0.28
N THR A 10 13.71 -9.45 -0.19
CA THR A 10 14.14 -9.26 -1.59
C THR A 10 15.56 -9.72 -1.86
N SER A 11 16.47 -9.57 -0.89
CA SER A 11 17.88 -9.97 -1.04
C SER A 11 18.24 -11.20 -0.20
N GLY A 12 17.39 -11.59 0.75
CA GLY A 12 17.72 -12.56 1.80
C GLY A 12 18.76 -12.04 2.80
N GLU A 13 19.19 -10.77 2.66
CA GLU A 13 20.26 -10.22 3.50
C GLU A 13 19.78 -9.97 4.93
N PRO A 14 20.63 -10.24 5.92
CA PRO A 14 20.31 -9.96 7.31
C PRO A 14 20.06 -8.48 7.59
N VAL A 15 18.97 -8.17 8.29
CA VAL A 15 18.68 -6.83 8.78
C VAL A 15 19.31 -6.65 10.15
N LYS A 16 20.35 -5.82 10.23
CA LYS A 16 21.21 -5.66 11.41
C LYS A 16 20.73 -4.49 12.28
N ARG A 17 20.93 -4.59 13.60
CA ARG A 17 20.63 -3.55 14.59
C ARG A 17 19.18 -3.04 14.58
N ILE A 18 18.22 -3.85 14.12
CA ILE A 18 16.80 -3.48 14.20
C ILE A 18 16.23 -3.90 15.55
N ALA A 19 15.37 -3.07 16.13
CA ALA A 19 14.70 -3.38 17.39
C ALA A 19 13.72 -4.53 17.21
N VAL A 20 13.74 -5.49 18.13
CA VAL A 20 12.82 -6.62 18.16
C VAL A 20 12.18 -6.69 19.53
N GLY A 21 10.85 -6.75 19.56
CA GLY A 21 10.05 -6.92 20.78
C GLY A 21 9.35 -8.27 20.80
N ILE A 22 9.22 -8.92 21.96
CA ILE A 22 8.35 -10.09 22.13
C ILE A 22 7.36 -9.86 23.27
N GLN A 23 6.08 -10.03 22.97
CA GLN A 23 5.00 -10.07 23.93
C GLN A 23 4.48 -11.50 24.05
N GLN A 24 4.53 -12.10 25.24
CA GLN A 24 4.05 -13.46 25.48
C GLN A 24 2.59 -13.43 25.97
N GLY A 25 1.68 -14.15 25.30
CA GLY A 25 0.25 -14.09 25.59
C GLY A 25 -0.28 -12.65 25.60
N ASN A 26 -1.02 -12.29 26.66
CA ASN A 26 -1.51 -10.93 26.92
C ASN A 26 -0.67 -10.20 27.99
N ALA A 27 0.59 -10.59 28.19
CA ALA A 27 1.44 -9.91 29.17
C ALA A 27 1.63 -8.43 28.79
N GLU A 28 1.57 -7.54 29.79
CA GLU A 28 1.83 -6.11 29.60
C GLU A 28 3.30 -5.82 29.24
N ARG A 29 4.20 -6.72 29.64
CA ARG A 29 5.64 -6.56 29.40
C ARG A 29 6.04 -7.07 28.02
N ILE A 30 6.72 -6.22 27.26
CA ILE A 30 7.41 -6.57 26.02
C ILE A 30 8.90 -6.77 26.30
N LEU A 31 9.44 -7.95 25.99
CA LEU A 31 10.87 -8.21 26.02
C LEU A 31 11.52 -7.53 24.82
N GLN A 32 12.55 -6.72 25.04
CA GLN A 32 13.23 -5.96 23.99
C GLN A 32 14.60 -6.56 23.69
N GLY A 33 14.96 -6.59 22.41
CA GLY A 33 16.25 -7.02 21.90
C GLY A 33 16.57 -6.30 20.59
N GLN A 34 17.76 -6.55 20.05
CA GLN A 34 18.15 -6.04 18.73
C GLN A 34 18.80 -7.15 17.93
N THR A 35 18.66 -7.08 16.60
CA THR A 35 19.34 -8.03 15.73
C THR A 35 20.84 -7.78 15.67
N ASP A 36 21.60 -8.88 15.67
CA ASP A 36 23.05 -8.86 15.50
C ASP A 36 23.48 -8.68 14.03
N ARG A 37 24.76 -8.98 13.73
CA ARG A 37 25.32 -8.88 12.37
C ARG A 37 24.74 -9.89 11.39
N ASP A 38 24.15 -10.97 11.90
CA ASP A 38 23.55 -12.08 11.16
C ASP A 38 22.01 -11.96 11.12
N GLY A 39 21.49 -10.82 11.61
CA GLY A 39 20.08 -10.47 11.57
C GLY A 39 19.25 -11.18 12.63
N VAL A 40 19.89 -11.72 13.67
CA VAL A 40 19.23 -12.53 14.70
C VAL A 40 19.14 -11.75 16.00
N ALA A 41 17.94 -11.69 16.57
CA ALA A 41 17.71 -11.28 17.94
C ALA A 41 17.39 -12.51 18.79
N GLU A 42 18.14 -12.71 19.88
CA GLU A 42 17.97 -13.85 20.77
C GLU A 42 17.23 -13.47 22.03
N PHE A 43 16.29 -14.33 22.42
CA PHE A 43 15.51 -14.23 23.64
C PHE A 43 15.65 -15.54 24.42
N GLY A 44 15.42 -15.47 25.73
CA GLY A 44 15.41 -16.64 26.61
C GLY A 44 14.39 -17.70 26.17
N ALA A 45 14.31 -18.82 26.88
CA ALA A 45 13.33 -19.86 26.58
C ALA A 45 11.90 -19.39 26.91
N LEU A 46 11.18 -18.90 25.90
CA LEU A 46 9.76 -18.53 26.02
C LEU A 46 8.88 -19.76 25.76
N ARG A 47 7.70 -19.80 26.39
CA ARG A 47 6.74 -20.90 26.26
C ARG A 47 5.37 -20.39 25.79
N GLY A 48 4.69 -21.17 24.96
CA GLY A 48 3.37 -20.81 24.44
C GLY A 48 3.43 -19.79 23.30
N SER A 49 2.30 -19.13 23.05
CA SER A 49 2.13 -18.19 21.93
C SER A 49 2.32 -16.74 22.34
N GLY A 50 2.66 -15.90 21.38
CA GLY A 50 2.75 -14.46 21.59
C GLY A 50 2.89 -13.69 20.28
N ARG A 51 3.28 -12.43 20.38
CA ARG A 51 3.51 -11.52 19.26
C ARG A 51 4.98 -11.12 19.21
N VAL A 52 5.53 -11.06 18.01
CA VAL A 52 6.85 -10.48 17.77
C VAL A 52 6.67 -9.16 17.03
N PHE A 53 7.38 -8.17 17.51
CA PHE A 53 7.42 -6.82 16.96
C PHE A 53 8.79 -6.57 16.36
N VAL A 54 8.86 -5.91 15.22
CA VAL A 54 10.10 -5.39 14.65
C VAL A 54 9.92 -3.91 14.41
N ASP A 55 10.84 -3.11 14.97
CA ASP A 55 10.74 -1.66 15.03
C ASP A 55 9.39 -1.17 15.60
N GLY A 56 8.92 -1.85 16.66
CA GLY A 56 7.66 -1.55 17.32
C GLY A 56 6.39 -2.03 16.61
N ARG A 57 6.49 -2.64 15.42
CA ARG A 57 5.33 -3.13 14.65
C ARG A 57 5.14 -4.64 14.74
N PRO A 58 3.93 -5.17 14.95
CA PRO A 58 3.69 -6.61 15.01
C PRO A 58 3.95 -7.26 13.64
N GLN A 59 4.87 -8.21 13.60
CA GLN A 59 5.26 -8.96 12.38
C GLN A 59 4.88 -10.44 12.44
N TYR A 60 4.63 -10.97 13.65
CA TYR A 60 4.30 -12.38 13.85
C TYR A 60 3.38 -12.56 15.04
N GLN A 61 2.43 -13.49 14.93
CA GLN A 61 1.65 -14.00 16.06
C GLN A 61 1.61 -15.53 15.99
N GLY A 62 2.04 -16.19 17.07
CA GLY A 62 2.07 -17.65 17.12
C GLY A 62 3.04 -18.20 18.17
N PRO A 63 3.39 -19.49 18.07
CA PRO A 63 4.33 -20.15 18.99
C PRO A 63 5.69 -19.46 19.06
N LEU A 64 6.18 -19.23 20.28
CA LEU A 64 7.47 -18.59 20.56
C LEU A 64 8.58 -19.60 20.88
N ASP A 65 8.34 -20.90 20.75
CA ASP A 65 9.26 -21.97 21.15
C ASP A 65 10.26 -22.37 20.05
N LYS A 66 10.34 -21.59 18.97
CA LYS A 66 11.14 -21.87 17.78
C LYS A 66 11.91 -20.65 17.28
N GLU A 67 12.70 -20.86 16.23
CA GLU A 67 13.18 -19.76 15.40
C GLU A 67 12.03 -19.20 14.56
N ILE A 68 11.87 -17.88 14.63
CA ILE A 68 10.85 -17.12 13.92
C ILE A 68 11.56 -16.31 12.85
N LEU A 69 11.33 -16.68 11.59
CA LEU A 69 11.81 -15.91 10.44
C LEU A 69 10.82 -14.78 10.14
N ILE A 70 11.35 -13.55 10.11
CA ILE A 70 10.63 -12.35 9.70
C ILE A 70 11.31 -11.82 8.45
N GLU A 71 10.54 -11.78 7.37
CA GLU A 71 10.99 -11.26 6.10
C GLU A 71 10.44 -9.84 5.90
N LEU A 72 11.30 -8.83 6.03
CA LEU A 72 10.94 -7.43 5.84
C LEU A 72 11.04 -7.03 4.38
N TRP A 73 10.11 -6.18 3.94
CA TRP A 73 10.14 -5.58 2.61
C TRP A 73 10.92 -4.27 2.56
N ASN A 74 10.95 -3.50 3.65
CA ASN A 74 11.76 -2.27 3.79
C ASN A 74 12.14 -2.01 5.26
N LEU A 75 13.12 -1.12 5.46
CA LEU A 75 13.68 -0.75 6.78
C LEU A 75 12.95 0.43 7.44
N THR A 76 12.20 1.23 6.68
CA THR A 76 11.56 2.45 7.16
C THR A 76 10.06 2.23 7.27
N SER A 77 9.64 1.93 8.48
CA SER A 77 8.26 1.67 8.82
C SER A 77 8.07 2.11 10.27
N GLY A 78 8.11 3.42 10.51
CA GLY A 78 7.78 4.05 11.79
C GLY A 78 6.31 4.52 11.84
N ALA A 79 5.65 4.33 13.00
CA ALA A 79 4.30 4.77 13.39
C ALA A 79 3.11 4.23 12.54
N GLY A 80 1.91 3.92 13.01
CA GLY A 80 1.23 3.89 14.31
C GLY A 80 -0.17 3.25 14.08
N GLU A 81 -0.71 2.65 15.13
CA GLU A 81 -1.90 1.79 15.31
C GLU A 81 -3.24 2.41 14.80
N GLY A 82 -4.40 1.77 14.60
CA GLY A 82 -5.03 0.46 14.82
C GLY A 82 -6.46 0.58 14.19
N GLY A 83 -7.11 -0.42 13.59
CA GLY A 83 -7.83 -1.51 14.25
C GLY A 83 -9.21 -1.68 13.57
N ASP A 84 -9.80 -2.86 13.74
CA ASP A 84 -11.11 -3.37 13.31
C ASP A 84 -11.34 -3.81 11.85
N GLY A 85 -11.79 -5.06 11.75
CA GLY A 85 -11.86 -5.84 10.54
C GLY A 85 -13.13 -5.63 9.72
N ALA A 86 -12.98 -5.84 8.41
CA ALA A 86 -14.05 -6.25 7.51
C ALA A 86 -13.46 -7.20 6.45
N PRO A 87 -14.25 -8.18 5.97
CA PRO A 87 -13.75 -9.34 5.25
C PRO A 87 -13.45 -9.03 3.78
N SER A 88 -12.39 -9.68 3.28
CA SER A 88 -12.28 -10.23 1.93
C SER A 88 -12.49 -9.29 0.74
N GLY A 89 -11.41 -8.92 0.03
CA GLY A 89 -11.57 -8.55 -1.38
C GLY A 89 -10.52 -7.70 -2.10
N ILE A 90 -9.28 -7.49 -1.65
CA ILE A 90 -8.19 -6.99 -2.51
C ILE A 90 -6.90 -7.66 -2.03
N GLY A 91 -6.09 -8.21 -2.94
CA GLY A 91 -4.79 -8.82 -2.61
C GLY A 91 -3.93 -7.86 -1.79
N GLY A 92 -3.90 -8.07 -0.48
CA GLY A 92 -3.35 -7.15 0.54
C GLY A 92 -1.83 -7.18 0.65
N GLY A 93 -1.13 -7.14 -0.48
CA GLY A 93 0.32 -6.98 -0.53
C GLY A 93 0.69 -5.53 -0.85
N SER A 94 1.68 -4.98 -0.15
CA SER A 94 2.41 -3.81 -0.63
C SER A 94 2.96 -4.10 -2.02
N ILE A 95 2.86 -3.16 -2.95
CA ILE A 95 3.49 -3.25 -4.28
C ILE A 95 4.86 -2.56 -4.34
N ALA A 96 5.41 -2.23 -3.17
CA ALA A 96 6.74 -1.64 -3.05
C ALA A 96 7.85 -2.57 -3.58
N TYR A 97 8.82 -2.01 -4.31
CA TYR A 97 10.05 -2.68 -4.74
C TYR A 97 11.29 -1.95 -4.19
N PRO A 98 12.47 -2.60 -4.04
CA PRO A 98 13.62 -2.05 -3.30
C PRO A 98 14.14 -0.68 -3.74
N SER A 99 13.94 -0.31 -5.00
CA SER A 99 14.34 0.99 -5.57
C SER A 99 13.18 1.98 -5.70
N MET A 100 11.99 1.64 -5.21
CA MET A 100 10.81 2.48 -5.29
C MET A 100 10.93 3.64 -4.29
N GLN A 101 11.09 4.84 -4.83
CA GLN A 101 10.96 6.06 -4.02
C GLN A 101 9.49 6.22 -3.65
N THR A 102 9.20 6.25 -2.35
CA THR A 102 7.85 6.47 -1.82
C THR A 102 7.72 7.85 -1.20
N ARG A 103 6.48 8.33 -1.10
CA ARG A 103 6.08 9.60 -0.49
C ARG A 103 4.86 9.37 0.39
N GLY A 104 4.81 10.06 1.52
CA GLY A 104 3.63 10.09 2.37
C GLY A 104 2.61 11.11 1.87
N LEU A 105 1.35 10.69 1.73
CA LEU A 105 0.20 11.55 1.48
C LEU A 105 -0.69 11.55 2.73
N MET A 106 -0.96 12.72 3.30
CA MET A 106 -1.83 12.83 4.47
C MET A 106 -3.30 12.75 4.04
N VAL A 107 -4.00 11.72 4.52
CA VAL A 107 -5.41 11.43 4.27
C VAL A 107 -6.13 11.32 5.61
N ASN A 108 -7.00 12.27 5.94
CA ASN A 108 -7.72 12.33 7.23
C ASN A 108 -6.81 12.18 8.47
N GLY A 109 -5.62 12.77 8.45
CA GLY A 109 -4.66 12.66 9.55
C GLY A 109 -3.86 11.36 9.60
N ARG A 110 -4.06 10.43 8.65
CA ARG A 110 -3.26 9.23 8.45
C ARG A 110 -2.36 9.37 7.23
N GLU A 111 -1.12 8.89 7.33
CA GLU A 111 -0.22 8.83 6.17
C GLU A 111 -0.55 7.60 5.30
N VAL A 112 -0.76 7.84 4.01
CA VAL A 112 -0.92 6.81 2.97
C VAL A 112 0.29 6.90 2.03
N LEU A 113 0.92 5.76 1.75
CA LEU A 113 2.11 5.74 0.90
C LEU A 113 1.76 5.75 -0.59
N THR A 114 2.41 6.63 -1.33
CA THR A 114 2.44 6.61 -2.79
C THR A 114 3.86 6.44 -3.31
N ASP A 115 4.02 6.10 -4.58
CA ASP A 115 5.29 6.18 -5.28
C ASP A 115 5.66 7.63 -5.64
N SER A 116 6.82 7.84 -6.27
CA SER A 116 7.28 9.16 -6.70
C SER A 116 6.40 9.80 -7.78
N GLU A 117 5.63 8.99 -8.51
CA GLU A 117 4.62 9.42 -9.46
C GLU A 117 3.22 9.50 -8.84
N GLY A 118 3.02 9.25 -7.54
CA GLY A 118 1.74 9.34 -6.83
C GLY A 118 0.83 8.09 -6.94
N TYR A 119 1.31 6.95 -7.44
CA TYR A 119 0.55 5.70 -7.40
C TYR A 119 0.52 5.12 -6.00
N ILE A 120 -0.65 4.72 -5.52
CA ILE A 120 -0.81 4.16 -4.18
C ILE A 120 0.00 2.86 -4.02
N VAL A 121 0.77 2.75 -2.93
CA VAL A 121 1.61 1.58 -2.65
C VAL A 121 0.78 0.42 -2.10
N HIS A 122 -0.27 0.75 -1.35
CA HIS A 122 -1.18 -0.23 -0.75
C HIS A 122 -2.59 0.00 -1.30
N PRO A 123 -3.02 -0.74 -2.33
CA PRO A 123 -4.34 -0.54 -2.95
C PRO A 123 -5.53 -0.64 -1.98
N ALA A 124 -5.35 -1.33 -0.85
CA ALA A 124 -6.34 -1.45 0.22
C ALA A 124 -6.54 -0.14 1.02
N GLU A 125 -5.59 0.81 0.95
CA GLU A 125 -5.69 2.13 1.58
C GLU A 125 -6.42 3.16 0.70
N TRP A 126 -6.83 2.76 -0.51
CA TRP A 126 -7.59 3.65 -1.39
C TRP A 126 -8.95 4.00 -0.77
N SER A 127 -9.30 5.27 -0.83
CA SER A 127 -10.56 5.84 -0.39
C SER A 127 -10.85 7.12 -1.17
N ASP A 128 -12.08 7.62 -1.11
CA ASP A 128 -12.42 8.92 -1.70
C ASP A 128 -11.57 10.04 -1.07
N ASP A 129 -11.22 9.96 0.21
CA ASP A 129 -10.35 10.95 0.85
C ASP A 129 -8.92 10.89 0.34
N PHE A 130 -8.42 9.70 -0.02
CA PHE A 130 -7.16 9.58 -0.75
C PHE A 130 -7.22 10.30 -2.10
N VAL A 131 -8.32 10.14 -2.85
CA VAL A 131 -8.53 10.82 -4.13
C VAL A 131 -8.50 12.34 -3.94
N ARG A 132 -9.19 12.86 -2.93
CA ARG A 132 -9.22 14.30 -2.60
C ARG A 132 -7.83 14.83 -2.28
N ALA A 133 -7.12 14.17 -1.35
CA ALA A 133 -5.78 14.57 -0.95
C ALA A 133 -4.79 14.56 -2.14
N LEU A 134 -4.84 13.53 -2.98
CA LEU A 134 -3.96 13.43 -4.14
C LEU A 134 -4.30 14.47 -5.22
N ALA A 135 -5.59 14.72 -5.45
CA ALA A 135 -6.05 15.75 -6.38
C ALA A 135 -5.65 17.16 -5.93
N GLU A 136 -5.74 17.46 -4.62
CA GLU A 136 -5.26 18.71 -4.04
C GLU A 136 -3.75 18.89 -4.28
N GLN A 137 -2.95 17.85 -4.02
CA GLN A 137 -1.51 17.87 -4.31
C GLN A 137 -1.20 18.07 -5.80
N ASP A 138 -2.07 17.57 -6.69
CA ASP A 138 -1.96 17.78 -8.13
C ASP A 138 -2.42 19.17 -8.60
N GLY A 139 -3.11 19.94 -7.74
CA GLY A 139 -3.82 21.15 -8.13
C GLY A 139 -5.02 20.87 -9.04
N LEU A 140 -5.62 19.69 -8.93
CA LEU A 140 -6.81 19.27 -9.68
C LEU A 140 -8.07 19.53 -8.86
N VAL A 141 -8.98 20.36 -9.38
CA VAL A 141 -10.31 20.54 -8.79
C VAL A 141 -11.20 19.39 -9.24
N LEU A 142 -11.61 18.55 -8.30
CA LEU A 142 -12.50 17.43 -8.58
C LEU A 142 -13.93 17.94 -8.81
N THR A 143 -14.50 17.54 -9.94
CA THR A 143 -15.92 17.72 -10.29
C THR A 143 -16.61 16.35 -10.32
N ASP A 144 -17.94 16.34 -10.43
CA ASP A 144 -18.72 15.10 -10.53
C ASP A 144 -18.25 14.21 -11.69
N GLU A 145 -17.89 14.82 -12.83
CA GLU A 145 -17.37 14.09 -13.99
C GLU A 145 -16.02 13.41 -13.68
N HIS A 146 -15.17 14.00 -12.84
CA HIS A 146 -13.93 13.34 -12.41
C HIS A 146 -14.23 12.11 -11.57
N TRP A 147 -15.16 12.24 -10.60
CA TRP A 147 -15.59 11.14 -9.75
C TRP A 147 -16.16 9.99 -10.55
N GLU A 148 -17.01 10.28 -11.54
CA GLU A 148 -17.56 9.28 -12.44
C GLU A 148 -16.47 8.52 -13.21
N VAL A 149 -15.43 9.20 -13.73
CA VAL A 149 -14.30 8.50 -14.36
C VAL A 149 -13.54 7.65 -13.36
N ILE A 150 -13.20 8.20 -12.19
CA ILE A 150 -12.38 7.53 -11.17
C ILE A 150 -13.08 6.24 -10.68
N HIS A 151 -14.36 6.32 -10.33
CA HIS A 151 -15.14 5.15 -9.94
C HIS A 151 -15.31 4.17 -11.09
N HIS A 152 -15.59 4.65 -12.31
CA HIS A 152 -15.68 3.77 -13.48
C HIS A 152 -14.40 2.95 -13.69
N LEU A 153 -13.23 3.60 -13.62
CA LEU A 153 -11.94 2.93 -13.79
C LEU A 153 -11.72 1.86 -12.71
N ARG A 154 -12.01 2.20 -11.46
CA ARG A 154 -11.89 1.28 -10.32
C ARG A 154 -12.84 0.09 -10.44
N ASP A 155 -14.10 0.32 -10.80
CA ASP A 155 -15.11 -0.71 -10.99
C ASP A 155 -14.83 -1.59 -12.20
N PHE A 156 -14.30 -1.00 -13.28
CA PHE A 156 -13.88 -1.75 -14.45
C PHE A 156 -12.73 -2.71 -14.10
N TYR A 157 -11.73 -2.22 -13.37
CA TYR A 157 -10.62 -3.06 -12.90
C TYR A 157 -11.08 -4.14 -11.94
N THR A 158 -11.96 -3.81 -10.99
CA THR A 158 -12.51 -4.78 -10.03
C THR A 158 -13.23 -5.93 -10.72
N ARG A 159 -13.99 -5.64 -11.79
CA ARG A 159 -14.76 -6.66 -12.52
C ARG A 159 -13.94 -7.46 -13.53
N LYS A 160 -12.95 -6.84 -14.18
CA LYS A 160 -12.23 -7.45 -15.31
C LYS A 160 -10.77 -7.80 -15.01
N HIS A 161 -10.24 -7.37 -13.87
CA HIS A 161 -8.84 -7.48 -13.48
C HIS A 161 -7.84 -6.92 -14.52
N VAL A 162 -8.30 -6.00 -15.36
CA VAL A 162 -7.51 -5.29 -16.38
C VAL A 162 -7.93 -3.82 -16.39
N GLN A 163 -6.97 -2.92 -16.63
CA GLN A 163 -7.25 -1.49 -16.73
C GLN A 163 -8.13 -1.18 -17.94
N CYS A 164 -8.97 -0.16 -17.81
CA CYS A 164 -9.84 0.27 -18.90
C CYS A 164 -9.01 0.92 -20.02
N THR A 165 -9.19 0.48 -21.26
CA THR A 165 -8.51 1.07 -22.41
C THR A 165 -9.13 2.43 -22.78
N VAL A 166 -8.39 3.30 -23.47
CA VAL A 166 -8.98 4.55 -24.01
C VAL A 166 -10.22 4.28 -24.84
N ARG A 167 -10.20 3.23 -25.67
CA ARG A 167 -11.33 2.89 -26.53
C ARG A 167 -12.58 2.55 -25.71
N ASP A 168 -12.41 1.81 -24.63
CA ASP A 168 -13.52 1.42 -23.74
C ASP A 168 -14.04 2.62 -22.95
N MET A 169 -13.15 3.49 -22.45
CA MET A 169 -13.53 4.75 -21.81
C MET A 169 -14.36 5.63 -22.75
N LEU A 170 -13.87 5.86 -23.98
CA LEU A 170 -14.59 6.66 -24.97
C LEU A 170 -15.95 6.04 -25.32
N LYS A 171 -16.02 4.72 -25.46
CA LYS A 171 -17.30 4.05 -25.72
C LYS A 171 -18.28 4.26 -24.57
N HIS A 172 -17.82 4.10 -23.33
CA HIS A 172 -18.65 4.27 -22.14
C HIS A 172 -19.12 5.71 -21.96
N PHE A 173 -18.21 6.68 -21.95
CA PHE A 173 -18.56 8.08 -21.69
C PHE A 173 -19.26 8.76 -22.87
N ARG A 174 -19.17 8.22 -24.09
CA ARG A 174 -20.07 8.65 -25.18
C ARG A 174 -21.52 8.27 -24.93
N GLN A 175 -21.74 7.12 -24.32
CA GLN A 175 -23.08 6.66 -23.98
C GLN A 175 -23.62 7.43 -22.76
N ALA A 176 -22.77 7.68 -21.76
CA ALA A 176 -23.16 8.39 -20.54
C ALA A 176 -23.35 9.89 -20.74
N TRP A 177 -22.44 10.57 -21.45
CA TRP A 177 -22.38 12.04 -21.53
C TRP A 177 -22.55 12.60 -22.94
N GLY A 178 -22.74 11.74 -23.94
CA GLY A 178 -22.82 12.13 -25.35
C GLY A 178 -21.47 12.28 -26.04
N LYS A 179 -21.51 12.55 -27.35
CA LYS A 179 -20.33 12.49 -28.24
C LYS A 179 -19.26 13.53 -27.92
N GLU A 180 -19.65 14.70 -27.44
CA GLU A 180 -18.75 15.81 -27.13
C GLU A 180 -17.93 15.56 -25.87
N LYS A 181 -18.61 15.24 -24.76
CA LYS A 181 -17.97 14.94 -23.46
C LYS A 181 -17.33 13.56 -23.41
N GLY A 182 -17.87 12.58 -24.13
CA GLY A 182 -17.22 11.27 -24.35
C GLY A 182 -16.08 11.30 -25.38
N SER A 183 -15.31 12.38 -25.45
CA SER A 183 -14.22 12.52 -26.42
C SER A 183 -12.85 12.45 -25.76
N ASN A 184 -11.83 12.05 -26.54
CA ASN A 184 -10.47 11.94 -26.03
C ASN A 184 -9.98 13.30 -25.52
N LYS A 185 -10.33 14.36 -26.25
CA LYS A 185 -10.02 15.74 -25.90
C LYS A 185 -10.62 16.11 -24.54
N TYR A 186 -11.91 15.83 -24.33
CA TYR A 186 -12.59 16.18 -23.09
C TYR A 186 -12.02 15.42 -21.88
N LEU A 187 -11.78 14.11 -22.01
CA LEU A 187 -11.18 13.33 -20.92
C LEU A 187 -9.76 13.82 -20.57
N HIS A 188 -8.98 14.31 -21.54
CA HIS A 188 -7.67 14.93 -21.26
C HIS A 188 -7.79 16.34 -20.68
N GLN A 189 -8.90 17.03 -20.90
CA GLN A 189 -9.18 18.30 -20.22
C GLN A 189 -9.55 18.07 -18.75
N LEU A 190 -10.32 17.01 -18.45
CA LEU A 190 -10.57 16.59 -17.07
C LEU A 190 -9.28 16.14 -16.38
N PHE A 191 -8.44 15.34 -17.05
CA PHE A 191 -7.22 14.80 -16.47
C PHE A 191 -5.96 15.36 -17.16
N PRO A 192 -5.53 16.60 -16.83
CA PRO A 192 -4.46 17.29 -17.57
C PRO A 192 -3.08 16.64 -17.41
N ARG A 193 -2.82 15.86 -16.35
CA ARG A 193 -1.51 15.23 -16.11
C ARG A 193 -1.41 13.85 -16.79
N GLY A 194 -1.33 13.86 -18.12
CA GLY A 194 -1.18 12.63 -18.91
C GLY A 194 -2.47 11.87 -19.16
N GLY A 195 -3.62 12.54 -19.04
CA GLY A 195 -4.92 11.98 -19.41
C GLY A 195 -5.51 11.00 -18.39
N PRO A 196 -6.69 10.43 -18.71
CA PRO A 196 -7.38 9.52 -17.82
C PRO A 196 -6.60 8.21 -17.58
N GLN A 197 -5.74 7.79 -18.51
CA GLN A 197 -4.90 6.59 -18.34
C GLN A 197 -3.74 6.78 -17.35
N LYS A 198 -3.24 8.00 -17.16
CA LYS A 198 -2.18 8.28 -16.19
C LYS A 198 -2.78 8.83 -14.91
N GLN A 199 -3.34 10.04 -14.95
CA GLN A 199 -3.86 10.70 -13.76
C GLN A 199 -5.15 10.05 -13.25
N GLY A 200 -6.07 9.67 -14.14
CA GLY A 200 -7.32 9.00 -13.75
C GLY A 200 -7.07 7.63 -13.09
N ASN A 201 -6.24 6.78 -13.70
CA ASN A 201 -5.87 5.48 -13.12
C ASN A 201 -5.16 5.64 -11.76
N ARG A 202 -4.24 6.60 -11.65
CA ARG A 202 -3.54 6.91 -10.40
C ARG A 202 -4.52 7.30 -9.29
N LEU A 203 -5.45 8.22 -9.57
CA LEU A 203 -6.50 8.62 -8.64
C LEU A 203 -7.43 7.45 -8.30
N ALA A 204 -7.76 6.58 -9.25
CA ALA A 204 -8.55 5.37 -9.03
C ALA A 204 -7.84 4.28 -8.19
N GLY A 205 -6.59 4.53 -7.77
CA GLY A 205 -5.78 3.57 -7.00
C GLY A 205 -5.30 2.39 -7.84
N LEU A 206 -5.26 2.54 -9.16
CA LEU A 206 -4.80 1.52 -10.08
C LEU A 206 -3.31 1.67 -10.32
N LEU A 207 -2.58 0.57 -10.14
CA LEU A 207 -1.13 0.55 -10.24
C LEU A 207 -0.66 0.75 -11.69
N ARG A 208 0.52 1.34 -11.87
CA ARG A 208 1.12 1.47 -13.20
C ARG A 208 1.27 0.10 -13.86
N THR A 209 0.81 -0.04 -15.09
CA THR A 209 1.08 -1.23 -15.90
C THR A 209 2.57 -1.29 -16.22
N LYS A 210 3.19 -2.46 -16.06
CA LYS A 210 4.57 -2.65 -16.52
C LYS A 210 4.57 -2.65 -18.05
N GLY A 211 5.07 -1.59 -18.68
CA GLY A 211 5.33 -1.58 -20.14
C GLY A 211 5.07 -0.29 -20.91
N GLU A 212 4.53 0.77 -20.32
CA GLU A 212 4.40 2.06 -21.03
C GLU A 212 5.61 2.95 -20.72
N HIS A 213 6.46 3.16 -21.74
CA HIS A 213 7.53 4.12 -21.82
C HIS A 213 7.20 5.11 -22.94
#